data_AF-A0A699UPY1-F1
#
_entry.id   AF-A0A699UPY1-F1
#
_cell.length_a   1.000
_cell.length_b   1.000
_cell.length_c   1.000
_cell.angle_alpha   90.00
_cell.angle_beta   90.00
_cell.angle_gamma   90.00
#
_symmetry.space_group_name_H-M   'P 1'
#
loop_
_entity.id
_entity.type
_entity.pdbx_description
1 polymer ?
#
loop_
_entity_poly.entity_id
_entity_poly.type
_entity_poly.pdbx_seq_one_letter_code
_entity_poly.pdbx_strand_id
1 'polypeptide(L)'
;MHTFYQRFPSEHRWTKDHPLEQVIGNPSQSVRTRRQLELDAEMCMFTLTVSQTEPKNIKEAMVDSAWIESMQEELHQFDRL
;
A
#
# COMPACT_ATOMS: atom_id res chain seq x y z
N MET A 1 -29.68 8.60 -11.47
CA MET A 1 -28.69 8.82 -10.40
C MET A 1 -28.60 7.54 -9.57
N HIS A 2 -27.57 6.72 -9.77
CA HIS A 2 -27.39 5.46 -9.05
C HIS A 2 -26.66 5.73 -7.73
N THR A 3 -27.34 5.53 -6.60
CA THR A 3 -26.74 5.61 -5.27
C THR A 3 -26.17 4.24 -4.88
N PHE A 4 -24.94 3.94 -5.32
CA PHE A 4 -24.21 2.71 -4.96
C PHE A 4 -23.52 2.78 -3.57
N TYR A 5 -23.65 3.89 -2.86
CA TYR A 5 -23.07 4.09 -1.53
C TYR A 5 -24.14 4.33 -0.48
N GLN A 6 -24.99 3.34 -0.23
CA GLN A 6 -25.75 3.31 1.01
C GLN A 6 -25.12 2.27 1.93
N ARG A 7 -24.17 2.72 2.75
CA ARG A 7 -23.54 1.91 3.80
C ARG A 7 -24.54 1.82 4.95
N PHE A 8 -25.44 0.86 4.87
CA PHE A 8 -26.30 0.49 5.99
C PHE A 8 -25.46 -0.25 7.05
N PRO A 9 -25.72 -0.03 8.35
CA PRO A 9 -25.03 -0.73 9.42
C PRO A 9 -25.48 -2.20 9.42
N SER A 10 -24.60 -3.12 9.00
CA SER A 10 -24.89 -4.56 8.95
C SER A 10 -24.75 -5.26 10.30
N GLU A 11 -24.41 -4.53 11.37
CA GLU A 11 -23.98 -5.05 12.67
C GLU A 11 -24.95 -6.07 13.31
N HIS A 12 -26.25 -5.99 13.04
CA HIS A 12 -27.27 -6.75 13.78
C HIS A 12 -27.89 -7.93 13.05
N ARG A 13 -27.64 -8.10 11.73
CA ARG A 13 -28.33 -9.14 10.94
C ARG A 13 -27.50 -10.41 10.74
N TRP A 14 -26.18 -10.32 10.80
CA TRP A 14 -25.25 -11.42 10.53
C TRP A 14 -24.63 -12.02 11.80
N THR A 15 -24.72 -11.31 12.94
CA THR A 15 -24.10 -11.69 14.22
C THR A 15 -24.84 -12.80 14.98
N LYS A 16 -26.09 -13.12 14.62
CA LYS A 16 -26.86 -14.19 15.27
C LYS A 16 -26.39 -15.60 14.92
N ASP A 17 -26.03 -15.81 13.66
CA ASP A 17 -25.62 -17.13 13.14
C ASP A 17 -24.10 -17.23 12.91
N HIS A 18 -23.39 -16.10 13.00
CA HIS A 18 -21.94 -16.01 12.81
C HIS A 18 -21.31 -15.13 13.91
N PRO A 19 -21.01 -15.71 15.10
CA PRO A 19 -20.31 -15.05 16.19
C PRO A 19 -18.99 -14.40 15.75
N LEU A 20 -18.70 -13.21 16.28
CA LEU A 20 -17.48 -12.47 15.93
C LEU A 20 -16.21 -13.19 16.42
N GLU A 21 -16.30 -13.97 17.51
CA GLU A 21 -15.17 -14.77 18.00
C GLU A 21 -14.76 -15.88 17.03
N GLN A 22 -15.63 -16.24 16.08
CA GLN A 22 -15.37 -17.25 15.05
C GLN A 22 -14.79 -16.65 13.76
N VAL A 23 -14.76 -15.32 13.63
CA VAL A 23 -14.18 -14.66 12.45
C VAL A 23 -12.66 -14.68 12.53
N ILE A 24 -12.04 -15.31 11.52
CA ILE A 24 -10.57 -15.34 11.39
C ILE A 24 -10.14 -14.07 10.64
N GLY A 25 -9.29 -13.27 11.29
CA GLY A 25 -8.81 -11.99 10.77
C GLY A 25 -9.60 -10.80 11.32
N ASN A 26 -9.09 -9.59 11.10
CA ASN A 26 -9.72 -8.38 11.62
C ASN A 26 -10.93 -7.99 10.75
N PRO A 27 -12.17 -8.00 11.28
CA PRO A 27 -13.37 -7.66 10.50
C PRO A 27 -13.37 -6.22 9.98
N SER A 28 -12.62 -5.33 10.63
CA SER A 28 -12.47 -3.92 10.24
C SER A 28 -11.44 -3.72 9.12
N GLN A 29 -10.64 -4.74 8.78
CA GLN A 29 -9.71 -4.65 7.65
C GLN A 29 -10.47 -4.69 6.33
N SER A 30 -10.06 -3.83 5.40
CA SER A 30 -10.57 -3.85 4.04
C SER A 30 -10.09 -5.09 3.28
N VAL A 31 -10.84 -5.48 2.26
CA VAL A 31 -10.44 -6.57 1.35
C VAL A 31 -9.20 -6.12 0.58
N ARG A 32 -8.09 -6.85 0.73
CA ARG A 32 -6.89 -6.67 -0.10
C ARG A 32 -6.93 -7.65 -1.27
N THR A 33 -6.67 -7.13 -2.46
CA THR A 33 -6.52 -7.98 -3.64
C THR A 33 -5.09 -8.51 -3.73
N ARG A 34 -4.88 -9.62 -4.43
CA ARG A 34 -3.53 -10.16 -4.68
C ARG A 34 -2.60 -9.12 -5.33
N ARG A 35 -3.13 -8.30 -6.26
CA ARG A 35 -2.39 -7.19 -6.87
C ARG A 35 -1.96 -6.13 -5.86
N GLN A 36 -2.80 -5.82 -4.86
CA GLN A 36 -2.42 -4.88 -3.81
C GLN A 36 -1.24 -5.40 -3.00
N LEU A 37 -1.19 -6.69 -2.70
CA LEU A 37 -0.06 -7.30 -2.00
C LEU A 37 1.23 -7.26 -2.83
N GLU A 38 1.13 -7.47 -4.14
CA GLU A 38 2.27 -7.34 -5.07
C GLU A 38 2.82 -5.91 -5.07
N LEU A 39 1.94 -4.90 -5.18
CA LEU A 39 2.33 -3.49 -5.12
C LEU A 39 2.91 -3.10 -3.75
N ASP A 40 2.30 -3.56 -2.66
CA ASP A 40 2.80 -3.31 -1.30
C ASP A 40 4.19 -3.94 -1.11
N ALA A 41 4.42 -5.13 -1.69
CA ALA A 41 5.71 -5.81 -1.66
C ALA A 41 6.76 -5.10 -2.53
N GLU A 42 6.41 -4.67 -3.74
CA GLU A 42 7.28 -3.87 -4.62
C GLU A 42 7.68 -2.56 -3.95
N MET A 43 6.71 -1.85 -3.37
CA MET A 43 6.97 -0.62 -2.60
C MET A 43 7.87 -0.89 -1.39
N CYS A 44 7.67 -2.00 -0.68
CA CYS A 44 8.51 -2.39 0.45
C CYS A 44 9.95 -2.71 -0.01
N MET A 45 10.12 -3.44 -1.10
CA MET A 45 11.44 -3.73 -1.68
C MET A 45 12.14 -2.46 -2.18
N PHE A 46 11.39 -1.55 -2.81
CA PHE A 46 11.89 -0.25 -3.24
C PHE A 46 12.39 0.56 -2.04
N THR A 47 11.54 0.77 -1.03
CA THR A 47 11.92 1.53 0.18
C THR A 47 13.10 0.90 0.93
N LEU A 48 13.18 -0.43 0.99
CA LEU A 48 14.32 -1.14 1.59
C LEU A 48 15.62 -0.96 0.79
N THR A 49 15.54 -0.92 -0.54
CA THR A 49 16.71 -0.73 -1.40
C THR A 49 17.21 0.71 -1.33
N VAL A 50 16.29 1.67 -1.45
CA VAL A 50 16.57 3.11 -1.34
C VAL A 50 17.14 3.44 0.04
N SER A 51 16.58 2.88 1.12
CA SER A 51 17.09 3.13 2.48
C SER A 51 18.45 2.47 2.77
N GLN A 52 18.86 1.43 2.03
CA GLN A 52 20.16 0.78 2.24
C GLN A 52 21.32 1.54 1.61
N THR A 53 21.11 2.17 0.46
CA THR A 53 22.18 2.79 -0.32
C THR A 53 21.98 4.30 -0.47
N GLU A 54 21.63 4.98 0.63
CA GLU A 54 21.55 6.44 0.63
C GLU A 54 22.96 7.04 0.39
N PRO A 55 23.18 7.76 -0.72
CA PRO A 55 24.47 8.34 -1.03
C PRO A 55 24.78 9.48 -0.07
N LYS A 56 26.01 9.55 0.45
CA LYS A 56 26.39 10.56 1.45
C LYS A 56 26.79 11.89 0.83
N ASN A 57 27.08 11.89 -0.47
CA ASN A 57 27.45 13.08 -1.21
C ASN A 57 26.99 13.01 -2.67
N ILE A 58 26.96 14.17 -3.31
CA ILE A 58 26.48 14.34 -4.69
C ILE A 58 27.27 13.46 -5.67
N LYS A 59 28.58 13.27 -5.47
CA LYS A 59 29.39 12.48 -6.39
C LYS A 59 29.02 11.00 -6.34
N GLU A 60 28.77 10.47 -5.15
CA GLU A 60 28.25 9.11 -4.96
C GLU A 60 26.86 8.95 -5.59
N ALA A 61 25.97 9.91 -5.37
CA ALA A 61 24.63 9.88 -5.96
C ALA A 61 24.68 9.92 -7.50
N MET A 62 25.59 10.68 -8.09
CA MET A 62 25.70 10.84 -9.55
C MET A 62 26.24 9.61 -10.27
N VAL A 63 26.92 8.69 -9.57
CA VAL A 63 27.45 7.45 -10.16
C VAL A 63 26.54 6.24 -9.93
N ASP A 64 25.54 6.38 -9.05
CA ASP A 64 24.55 5.36 -8.76
C ASP A 64 23.31 5.58 -9.63
N SER A 65 23.23 4.88 -10.75
CA SER A 65 22.10 4.97 -11.68
C SER A 65 20.79 4.51 -11.05
N ALA A 66 20.83 3.52 -10.15
CA ALA A 66 19.63 3.00 -9.49
C ALA A 66 19.06 4.04 -8.51
N TRP A 67 19.93 4.77 -7.80
CA TRP A 67 19.52 5.89 -6.96
C TRP A 67 18.86 7.02 -7.77
N ILE A 68 19.43 7.38 -8.93
CA ILE A 68 18.88 8.43 -9.80
C ILE A 68 17.50 8.04 -10.33
N GLU A 69 17.35 6.82 -10.85
CA GLU A 69 16.06 6.31 -11.35
C GLU A 69 15.01 6.27 -10.24
N SER A 70 15.38 5.82 -9.06
CA SER A 70 14.52 5.80 -7.88
C SER A 70 14.01 7.20 -7.50
N MET A 71 14.90 8.19 -7.42
CA MET A 71 14.53 9.57 -7.09
C MET A 71 13.62 10.18 -8.17
N GLN A 72 13.83 9.83 -9.44
CA GLN A 72 12.95 10.26 -10.54
C GLN A 72 11.56 9.62 -10.43
N GLU A 73 11.48 8.32 -10.17
CA GLU A 73 10.19 7.65 -9.99
C GLU A 73 9.40 8.22 -8.81
N GLU A 74 10.07 8.52 -7.68
CA GLU A 74 9.45 9.17 -6.53
C GLU A 74 8.90 10.56 -6.89
N LEU A 75 9.70 11.40 -7.57
CA LEU A 75 9.23 12.70 -8.08
C LEU A 75 8.01 12.57 -8.99
N HIS A 76 8.01 11.58 -9.89
CA HIS A 76 6.88 11.31 -10.77
C HIS A 76 5.62 10.83 -10.03
N GLN A 77 5.71 10.27 -8.82
CA GLN A 77 4.52 9.96 -8.02
C GLN A 77 3.81 11.25 -7.55
N PHE A 78 4.58 12.30 -7.21
CA PHE A 78 3.99 13.57 -6.79
C PHE A 78 3.24 14.27 -7.92
N ASP A 79 3.74 14.18 -9.15
CA ASP A 79 3.07 14.75 -10.33
C ASP A 79 1.78 14.01 -10.73
N ARG A 80 1.63 12.75 -10.29
CA ARG A 80 0.45 11.92 -10.59
C ARG A 80 -0.71 12.11 -9.62
N LEU A 81 -0.50 12.82 -8.50
CA LEU A 81 -1.50 13.16 -7.48
C LEU A 81 -2.14 14.52 -7.77
#